data_AF-A0A7C1XHJ4-F1
#
_entry.id   AF-A0A7C1XHJ4-F1
#
_cell.length_a   1.000
_cell.length_b   1.000
_cell.length_c   1.000
_cell.angle_alpha   90.00
_cell.angle_beta   90.00
_cell.angle_gamma   90.00
#
_symmetry.space_group_name_H-M   'P 1'
#
loop_
_entity.id
_entity.type
_entity.pdbx_description
1 polymer ?
#
loop_
_entity_poly.entity_id
_entity_poly.type
_entity_poly.pdbx_seq_one_letter_code
_entity_poly.pdbx_strand_id
1 'polypeptide(L)'
;MMVMAVSQFERLFREAASLDIDKNDIKRLEDFINDRLHDLLLRAVANARANGRDIIAVQDVPITKGLQEQIHLFRSYDEELNLKTILDHLSKLPTLELDYDESVREKLPEIVG
;
A
#
# COMPACT_ATOMS: atom_id res chain seq x y z
N MET A 1 -12.05 -5.27 9.02
CA MET A 1 -11.38 -6.46 8.48
C MET A 1 -9.96 -6.05 8.19
N MET A 2 -8.98 -6.80 8.70
CA MET A 2 -7.56 -6.39 8.64
C MET A 2 -6.95 -6.74 7.29
N VAL A 3 -6.20 -5.83 6.67
CA VAL A 3 -5.48 -5.97 5.40
C VAL A 3 -4.51 -7.14 5.38
N MET A 4 -3.87 -7.42 6.52
CA MET A 4 -3.00 -8.58 6.72
C MET A 4 -3.41 -9.35 7.98
N ALA A 5 -3.01 -10.62 8.07
CA ALA A 5 -3.16 -11.37 9.31
C ALA A 5 -2.22 -10.80 10.40
N VAL A 6 -2.63 -10.88 11.67
CA VAL A 6 -1.79 -10.46 12.83
C VAL A 6 -0.40 -11.10 12.79
N SER A 7 -0.32 -12.38 12.40
CA SER A 7 0.94 -13.10 12.26
C SER A 7 1.86 -12.53 11.17
N GLN A 8 1.30 -11.98 10.08
CA GLN A 8 2.09 -11.33 9.03
C GLN A 8 2.66 -10.00 9.52
N PHE A 9 1.88 -9.21 10.29
CA PHE A 9 2.40 -8.03 10.96
C PHE A 9 3.55 -8.37 11.91
N GLU A 10 3.38 -9.37 12.78
CA GLU A 10 4.43 -9.80 13.71
C GLU A 10 5.70 -10.28 12.97
N ARG A 11 5.55 -10.95 11.82
CA ARG A 11 6.68 -11.40 11.01
C ARG A 11 7.40 -10.24 10.35
N LEU A 12 6.69 -9.34 9.68
CA LEU A 12 7.29 -8.18 9.00
C LEU A 12 8.02 -7.25 9.98
N PHE A 13 7.45 -6.99 11.16
CA PHE A 13 8.12 -6.17 12.19
C PHE A 13 9.41 -6.81 12.71
N ARG A 14 9.41 -8.15 12.84
CA ARG A 14 10.57 -8.92 13.28
C ARG A 14 11.65 -8.95 12.21
N GLU A 15 11.30 -9.19 10.95
CA GLU A 15 12.26 -9.26 9.84
C GLU A 15 12.81 -7.88 9.48
N ALA A 16 11.97 -6.85 9.43
CA ALA A 16 12.39 -5.51 9.02
C ALA A 16 13.16 -4.74 10.09
N ALA A 17 12.83 -4.94 11.37
CA ALA A 17 13.35 -4.10 12.45
C ALA A 17 13.69 -4.85 13.74
N SER A 18 13.58 -6.18 13.78
CA SER A 18 13.74 -6.97 15.01
C SER A 18 12.82 -6.50 16.15
N LEU A 19 11.61 -6.04 15.81
CA LEU A 19 10.62 -5.54 16.76
C LEU A 19 9.56 -6.59 17.05
N ASP A 20 9.09 -6.60 18.30
CA ASP A 20 7.91 -7.35 18.74
C ASP A 20 6.76 -6.37 18.92
N ILE A 21 5.80 -6.38 17.99
CA ILE A 21 4.68 -5.43 17.95
C ILE A 21 3.58 -5.84 18.93
N ASP A 22 3.02 -4.87 19.66
CA ASP A 22 1.82 -5.11 20.47
C ASP A 22 0.60 -5.30 19.55
N LYS A 23 -0.14 -6.39 19.76
CA LYS A 23 -1.40 -6.69 19.05
C LYS A 23 -2.42 -5.57 19.16
N ASN A 24 -2.40 -4.81 20.26
CA ASN A 24 -3.27 -3.67 20.47
C ASN A 24 -3.01 -2.52 19.48
N ASP A 25 -1.79 -2.42 18.94
CA ASP A 25 -1.40 -1.36 18.00
C ASP A 25 -1.63 -1.73 16.53
N ILE A 26 -1.77 -3.02 16.22
CA ILE A 26 -1.89 -3.53 14.84
C ILE A 26 -3.04 -2.85 14.09
N LYS A 27 -4.23 -2.76 14.70
CA LYS A 27 -5.40 -2.16 14.04
C LYS A 27 -5.14 -0.69 13.66
N ARG A 28 -4.53 0.07 14.57
CA ARG A 28 -4.24 1.49 14.39
C ARG A 28 -3.18 1.70 13.32
N LEU A 29 -2.13 0.87 13.33
CA LEU A 29 -1.08 0.91 12.32
C LEU A 29 -1.64 0.60 10.93
N GLU A 30 -2.47 -0.43 10.85
CA GLU A 30 -3.12 -0.84 9.60
C GLU A 30 -3.98 0.28 9.01
N ASP A 31 -4.83 0.92 9.81
CA ASP A 31 -5.63 2.07 9.35
C ASP A 31 -4.71 3.20 8.86
N PHE A 32 -3.64 3.48 9.59
CA PHE A 32 -2.66 4.49 9.18
C PHE A 32 -1.99 4.15 7.83
N ILE A 33 -1.56 2.91 7.61
CA ILE A 33 -0.93 2.49 6.34
C ILE A 33 -1.92 2.62 5.19
N ASN A 34 -3.16 2.21 5.38
CA ASN A 34 -4.18 2.30 4.34
C ASN A 34 -4.56 3.74 3.99
N ASP A 35 -4.65 4.63 4.98
CA ASP A 35 -4.85 6.06 4.74
C ASP A 35 -3.68 6.65 3.93
N ARG A 36 -2.44 6.23 4.22
CA ARG A 36 -1.26 6.66 3.45
C ARG A 36 -1.27 6.11 2.02
N LEU A 37 -1.69 4.86 1.83
CA LEU A 37 -1.87 4.30 0.48
C LEU A 37 -2.91 5.10 -0.31
N HIS A 38 -4.04 5.45 0.32
CA HIS A 38 -5.06 6.28 -0.31
C HIS A 38 -4.54 7.66 -0.69
N ASP A 39 -3.79 8.32 0.19
CA ASP A 39 -3.14 9.61 -0.09
C ASP A 39 -2.18 9.53 -1.29
N LEU A 40 -1.40 8.44 -1.42
CA LEU A 40 -0.52 8.21 -2.58
C LEU A 40 -1.33 8.12 -3.87
N LEU A 41 -2.44 7.37 -3.86
CA LEU A 41 -3.32 7.21 -5.02
C LEU A 41 -4.07 8.51 -5.35
N LEU A 42 -4.50 9.27 -4.34
CA LEU A 42 -5.11 10.58 -4.52
C LEU A 42 -4.14 11.55 -5.18
N ARG A 43 -2.86 11.54 -4.79
CA ARG A 43 -1.84 12.33 -5.48
C ARG A 43 -1.59 11.82 -6.91
N ALA A 44 -1.67 10.52 -7.13
CA ALA A 44 -1.52 9.91 -8.45
C ALA A 44 -2.62 10.38 -9.44
N VAL A 45 -3.85 10.64 -8.98
CA VAL A 45 -4.90 11.28 -9.81
C VAL A 45 -4.42 12.60 -10.41
N ALA A 46 -3.83 13.47 -9.59
CA ALA A 46 -3.35 14.77 -10.04
C ALA A 46 -2.17 14.63 -11.02
N ASN A 47 -1.28 13.66 -10.79
CA ASN A 47 -0.15 13.39 -11.67
C ASN A 47 -0.61 12.81 -13.03
N ALA A 48 -1.59 11.90 -13.03
CA ALA A 48 -2.18 11.34 -14.24
C ALA A 48 -2.79 12.45 -15.12
N ARG A 49 -3.57 13.34 -14.51
CA ARG A 49 -4.16 14.50 -15.20
C ARG A 49 -3.12 15.47 -15.75
N ALA A 50 -2.08 15.76 -14.97
CA ALA A 50 -0.98 16.61 -15.43
C ALA A 50 -0.26 16.01 -16.65
N ASN A 51 -0.24 14.67 -16.74
CA ASN A 51 0.27 13.92 -17.89
C ASN A 51 -0.77 13.68 -19.00
N GLY A 52 -1.96 14.30 -18.92
CA GLY A 52 -3.03 14.17 -19.91
C GLY A 52 -3.71 12.80 -19.94
N ARG A 53 -3.64 12.03 -18.85
CA ARG A 53 -4.25 10.70 -18.72
C ARG A 53 -5.51 10.72 -17.87
N ASP A 54 -6.43 9.85 -18.25
CA ASP A 54 -7.70 9.55 -17.60
C ASP A 54 -7.67 8.25 -16.78
N ILE A 55 -6.53 7.55 -16.79
CA ILE A 55 -6.25 6.38 -15.96
C ILE A 55 -4.89 6.56 -15.27
N ILE A 56 -4.86 6.24 -13.98
CA ILE A 56 -3.63 6.25 -13.19
C ILE A 56 -2.75 5.07 -13.61
N ALA A 57 -1.48 5.35 -13.88
CA ALA A 57 -0.47 4.34 -14.17
C ALA A 57 0.63 4.39 -13.10
N VAL A 58 1.50 3.39 -13.09
CA VAL A 58 2.57 3.24 -12.08
C VAL A 58 3.40 4.51 -11.90
N GLN A 59 3.76 5.19 -12.99
CA GLN A 59 4.58 6.41 -12.94
C GLN A 59 3.89 7.62 -12.28
N ASP A 60 2.58 7.59 -12.07
CA ASP A 60 1.88 8.65 -11.35
C ASP A 60 1.92 8.48 -9.85
N VAL A 61 2.06 7.25 -9.37
CA VAL A 61 2.11 6.96 -7.95
C VAL A 61 3.43 7.55 -7.42
N PRO A 62 3.38 8.51 -6.47
CA PRO A 62 4.57 9.27 -6.07
C PRO A 62 5.47 8.47 -5.12
N ILE A 63 6.05 7.38 -5.64
CA ILE A 63 7.00 6.54 -4.93
C ILE A 63 8.37 7.20 -5.01
N THR A 64 8.84 7.70 -3.86
CA THR A 64 10.20 8.24 -3.75
C THR A 64 11.24 7.12 -3.87
N LYS A 65 12.48 7.48 -4.19
CA LYS A 65 13.58 6.49 -4.27
C LYS A 65 13.77 5.71 -2.96
N GLY A 66 13.65 6.37 -1.81
CA GLY A 66 13.74 5.69 -0.51
C GLY A 66 12.63 4.67 -0.30
N LEU A 67 11.38 5.02 -0.64
CA LEU A 67 10.27 4.06 -0.56
C LEU A 67 10.45 2.92 -1.57
N GLN A 68 10.93 3.21 -2.78
CA GLN A 68 11.20 2.18 -3.79
C GLN A 68 12.22 1.13 -3.31
N GLU A 69 13.22 1.56 -2.52
CA GLU A 69 14.20 0.65 -1.91
C GLU A 69 13.58 -0.20 -0.80
N GLN A 70 12.66 0.36 0.00
CA GLN A 70 11.91 -0.42 0.98
C GLN A 70 11.00 -1.46 0.29
N ILE A 71 10.34 -1.10 -0.80
CA ILE A 71 9.56 -2.05 -1.62
C ILE A 71 10.44 -3.20 -2.13
N HIS A 72 11.68 -2.90 -2.55
CA HIS A 72 12.61 -3.95 -2.97
C HIS A 72 13.06 -4.84 -1.80
N LEU A 73 13.27 -4.25 -0.62
CA LEU A 73 13.58 -5.00 0.58
C LEU A 73 12.41 -5.89 1.01
N PHE A 74 11.17 -5.39 0.98
CA PHE A 74 9.96 -6.15 1.26
C PHE A 74 9.85 -7.41 0.39
N ARG A 75 10.14 -7.31 -0.90
CA ARG A 75 10.18 -8.48 -1.81
C ARG A 75 11.15 -9.57 -1.39
N SER A 76 12.19 -9.25 -0.62
CA SER A 76 13.16 -10.23 -0.13
C SER A 76 12.66 -11.04 1.08
N TYR A 77 11.57 -10.60 1.72
CA TYR A 77 10.94 -11.29 2.86
C TYR A 77 10.04 -12.46 2.43
N ASP A 78 9.77 -12.59 1.12
CA ASP A 78 8.93 -13.65 0.57
C ASP A 78 7.55 -13.71 1.26
N GLU A 79 6.98 -12.53 1.48
CA GLU A 79 5.66 -12.32 2.08
C GLU A 79 4.66 -11.85 1.03
N GLU A 80 3.52 -12.53 0.95
CA GLU A 80 2.44 -12.18 0.03
C GLU A 80 1.27 -11.54 0.78
N LEU A 81 0.98 -10.28 0.45
CA LEU A 81 -0.19 -9.59 1.00
C LEU A 81 -1.40 -9.79 0.10
N ASN A 82 -2.56 -9.98 0.74
CA ASN A 82 -3.80 -10.24 0.02
C ASN A 82 -4.35 -8.97 -0.62
N LEU A 83 -4.26 -8.89 -1.95
CA LEU A 83 -4.76 -7.77 -2.74
C LEU A 83 -6.24 -7.48 -2.47
N LYS A 84 -7.09 -8.51 -2.35
CA LYS A 84 -8.53 -8.31 -2.12
C LYS A 84 -8.77 -7.54 -0.83
N THR A 85 -8.05 -7.85 0.23
CA THR A 85 -8.25 -7.17 1.51
C THR A 85 -7.81 -5.71 1.47
N ILE A 86 -6.75 -5.38 0.72
CA ILE A 86 -6.33 -3.99 0.46
C ILE A 86 -7.44 -3.24 -0.27
N LEU A 87 -8.00 -3.82 -1.33
CA LEU A 87 -9.10 -3.23 -2.11
C LEU A 87 -10.37 -3.06 -1.26
N ASP A 88 -10.70 -4.06 -0.43
CA ASP A 88 -11.82 -3.99 0.50
C ASP A 88 -11.62 -2.87 1.53
N HIS A 89 -10.38 -2.50 1.88
CA HIS A 89 -10.12 -1.34 2.72
C HIS A 89 -10.27 -0.03 1.95
N LEU A 90 -9.62 0.09 0.79
CA LEU A 90 -9.70 1.28 -0.06
C LEU A 90 -11.15 1.63 -0.43
N SER A 91 -12.02 0.62 -0.61
CA SER A 91 -13.44 0.81 -0.90
C SER A 91 -14.23 1.55 0.20
N LYS A 92 -13.68 1.63 1.42
CA LYS A 92 -14.29 2.34 2.55
C LYS A 92 -13.90 3.82 2.62
N LEU A 93 -12.90 4.22 1.84
CA LEU A 93 -12.39 5.58 1.77
C LEU A 93 -13.07 6.34 0.61
N PRO A 94 -13.00 7.69 0.58
CA PRO A 94 -13.57 8.46 -0.52
C PRO A 94 -13.04 7.96 -1.88
N THR A 95 -13.96 7.72 -2.81
CA THR A 95 -13.63 7.22 -4.16
C THR A 95 -12.72 8.21 -4.89
N LEU A 96 -11.74 7.67 -5.62
CA LEU A 96 -10.86 8.47 -6.47
C LEU A 96 -11.63 8.97 -7.70
N GLU A 97 -11.23 10.13 -8.23
CA GLU A 97 -11.86 10.68 -9.43
C GLU A 97 -11.45 9.96 -10.72
N LEU A 98 -10.35 9.19 -10.69
CA LEU A 98 -9.87 8.36 -11.78
C LEU A 98 -9.64 6.94 -11.27
N ASP A 99 -9.90 5.96 -12.12
CA ASP A 99 -9.46 4.58 -11.89
C ASP A 99 -7.95 4.45 -12.11
N TYR A 100 -7.38 3.36 -11.59
CA TYR A 100 -6.01 2.95 -11.84
C TYR A 100 -5.96 1.66 -12.65
N ASP A 101 -4.93 1.53 -13.48
CA ASP A 101 -4.75 0.34 -14.31
C ASP A 101 -4.39 -0.91 -13.48
N GLU A 102 -4.44 -2.08 -14.13
CA GLU A 102 -4.13 -3.35 -13.47
C GLU A 102 -2.67 -3.39 -12.97
N SER A 103 -1.74 -2.69 -13.62
CA SER A 103 -0.33 -2.67 -13.19
C SER A 103 -0.11 -1.90 -11.89
N VAL A 104 -0.92 -0.86 -11.62
CA VAL A 104 -0.97 -0.20 -10.30
C VAL A 104 -1.60 -1.15 -9.28
N ARG A 105 -2.69 -1.83 -9.65
CA ARG A 105 -3.40 -2.77 -8.77
C ARG A 105 -2.50 -3.91 -8.30
N GLU A 106 -1.73 -4.50 -9.20
CA GLU A 106 -0.76 -5.57 -8.90
C GLU A 106 0.35 -5.11 -7.95
N LYS A 107 0.65 -3.80 -7.90
CA LYS A 107 1.68 -3.23 -7.03
C LYS A 107 1.20 -2.85 -5.64
N LEU A 108 -0.11 -2.76 -5.40
CA LEU A 108 -0.65 -2.36 -4.09
C LEU A 108 -0.14 -3.24 -2.92
N PRO A 109 -0.06 -4.58 -3.05
CA PRO A 109 0.52 -5.43 -2.01
C PRO A 109 1.95 -5.03 -1.65
N GLU A 110 2.79 -4.72 -2.63
CA GLU A 110 4.18 -4.36 -2.40
C GLU A 110 4.35 -2.95 -1.84
N ILE A 111 3.41 -2.03 -2.09
CA ILE A 111 3.43 -0.66 -1.56
C ILE A 111 2.98 -0.65 -0.09
N VAL A 112 2.09 -1.57 0.29
CA VAL A 112 1.57 -1.71 1.65
C VAL A 112 2.57 -2.42 2.57
N GLY A 113 3.30 -3.42 2.04
CA GLY A 113 4.29 -4.20 2.77
C GLY A 113 5.56 -3.42 3.09
#